data_AF-A0AB37MMT5-F1
#
_entry.id   AF-A0AB37MMT5-F1
#
_cell.length_a   1.000
_cell.length_b   1.000
_cell.length_c   1.000
_cell.angle_alpha   90.00
_cell.angle_beta   90.00
_cell.angle_gamma   90.00
#
_symmetry.space_group_name_H-M   'P 1'
#
loop_
_entity.id
_entity.type
_entity.pdbx_description
1 polymer ?
#
loop_
_entity_poly.entity_id
_entity_poly.type
_entity_poly.pdbx_seq_one_letter_code
_entity_poly.pdbx_strand_id
1 'polypeptide(L)'
;RTFRRKKDAEELSCGFEEYYINGNSVNAALFKHGSALNIEVQGLKVSPLIFKEIYYCGSRPEKGGVYFRDQFYEIYNNSADILYLDGIYFANLTPGTATTKLPIWPEADGNNYAYGERVWKFPGNGTEYPLAPGESCIISQFAANHQLDIYNPQSPIDGSSSEFEFNMNNPNFPDQAAYDMQHVFYQGKAEMGSIPQYLTSVFGGAYVIFRVPEGEAWDPVNDENMKTTDLSKPNSNVYYAKIPIKYVLDAVEAVNNESKMNAKRVPGVLDAGITWVGATYCGLGIARKLSTDEEGNPIIREETGTYIYQDTNNSTDDFERGVVPVMRRNGAKMPSWNHTL
;
A
#
# COMPACT_ATOMS: atom_id res chain seq x y z
N ARG A 1 -7.82 25.96 -23.20
CA ARG A 1 -7.48 24.92 -24.20
C ARG A 1 -6.48 23.99 -23.53
N THR A 2 -6.95 22.86 -23.05
CA THR A 2 -6.14 21.82 -22.42
C THR A 2 -5.13 21.30 -23.44
N PHE A 3 -3.84 21.44 -23.18
CA PHE A 3 -2.82 20.79 -23.98
C PHE A 3 -2.80 19.30 -23.61
N ARG A 4 -3.61 18.49 -24.32
CA ARG A 4 -3.50 17.03 -24.27
C ARG A 4 -2.34 16.61 -25.18
N ARG A 5 -1.24 16.12 -24.60
CA ARG A 5 -0.48 15.07 -25.29
C ARG A 5 -1.31 13.80 -25.14
N LYS A 6 -1.93 13.38 -26.24
CA LYS A 6 -2.36 11.99 -26.42
C LYS A 6 -1.10 11.14 -26.24
N LYS A 7 -1.05 10.32 -25.20
CA LYS A 7 -0.17 9.17 -25.16
C LYS A 7 -1.06 7.98 -24.84
N ASP A 8 -0.99 7.01 -25.73
CA ASP A 8 -1.76 5.79 -25.69
C ASP A 8 -1.48 5.00 -24.41
N ALA A 9 -2.40 4.10 -24.06
CA ALA A 9 -2.48 3.32 -22.82
C ALA A 9 -1.38 2.25 -22.67
N GLU A 10 -0.12 2.61 -22.92
CA GLU A 10 1.03 1.73 -22.80
C GLU A 10 2.04 2.32 -21.82
N GLU A 11 2.41 1.48 -20.84
CA GLU A 11 3.56 1.59 -19.94
C GLU A 11 3.44 2.56 -18.75
N LEU A 12 2.89 2.04 -17.64
CA LEU A 12 3.46 2.32 -16.30
C LEU A 12 4.85 1.66 -16.23
N SER A 13 5.83 2.29 -16.89
CA SER A 13 7.25 2.02 -16.69
C SER A 13 7.74 2.83 -15.49
N CYS A 14 8.56 2.20 -14.65
CA CYS A 14 9.14 2.84 -13.48
C CYS A 14 9.93 4.10 -13.90
N GLY A 15 9.54 5.25 -13.35
CA GLY A 15 10.24 6.52 -13.53
C GLY A 15 9.40 7.70 -14.03
N PHE A 16 8.09 7.54 -14.26
CA PHE A 16 7.23 8.70 -14.52
C PHE A 16 6.80 9.36 -13.21
N GLU A 17 7.39 10.50 -12.90
CA GLU A 17 6.85 11.42 -11.90
C GLU A 17 5.56 12.02 -12.47
N GLU A 18 4.41 11.72 -11.85
CA GLU A 18 3.16 12.39 -12.18
C GLU A 18 3.11 13.74 -11.47
N TYR A 19 2.59 14.76 -12.16
CA TYR A 19 2.41 16.09 -11.59
C TYR A 19 0.96 16.54 -11.79
N TYR A 20 0.30 16.93 -10.70
CA TYR A 20 -0.91 17.73 -10.78
C TYR A 20 -0.53 19.20 -10.91
N ILE A 21 -0.90 19.83 -12.03
CA ILE A 21 -0.59 21.23 -12.30
C ILE A 21 -1.85 22.07 -12.26
N ASN A 22 -1.82 23.20 -11.56
CA ASN A 22 -2.93 24.14 -11.52
C ASN A 22 -2.41 25.59 -11.53
N GLY A 23 -3.22 26.49 -12.08
CA GLY A 23 -2.87 27.89 -12.27
C GLY A 23 -4.09 28.67 -12.77
N ASN A 24 -4.27 29.88 -12.26
CA ASN A 24 -5.40 30.72 -12.62
C ASN A 24 -4.98 32.20 -12.80
N SER A 25 -5.78 32.96 -13.53
CA SER A 25 -5.65 34.41 -13.65
C SER A 25 -7.02 35.04 -13.47
N VAL A 26 -7.29 35.59 -12.29
CA VAL A 26 -8.59 36.16 -11.94
C VAL A 26 -8.79 37.52 -12.62
N ASN A 27 -9.98 37.74 -13.19
CA ASN A 27 -10.42 39.02 -13.78
C ASN A 27 -9.48 39.60 -14.87
N ALA A 28 -8.87 38.74 -15.68
CA ALA A 28 -8.02 39.17 -16.79
C ALA A 28 -8.80 40.00 -17.85
N ALA A 29 -8.33 41.21 -18.13
CA ALA A 29 -8.95 42.17 -19.04
C ALA A 29 -8.67 41.85 -20.52
N LEU A 30 -9.52 41.02 -21.13
CA LEU A 30 -9.36 40.52 -22.51
C LEU A 30 -10.19 41.33 -23.53
N PHE A 31 -9.94 42.64 -23.64
CA PHE A 31 -10.72 43.54 -24.50
C PHE A 31 -10.15 43.76 -25.90
N LYS A 32 -8.85 43.48 -26.13
CA LYS A 32 -8.16 43.70 -27.41
C LYS A 32 -7.87 42.37 -28.10
N HIS A 33 -8.04 42.35 -29.43
CA HIS A 33 -7.64 41.21 -30.25
C HIS A 33 -6.11 41.07 -30.23
N GLY A 34 -5.61 39.87 -29.92
CA GLY A 34 -4.18 39.59 -29.81
C GLY A 34 -3.55 39.90 -28.44
N SER A 35 -4.34 40.17 -27.39
CA SER A 35 -3.81 40.30 -26.02
C SER A 35 -3.14 39.00 -25.57
N ALA A 36 -1.89 39.13 -25.08
CA ALA A 36 -1.20 38.05 -24.40
C ALA A 36 -1.69 37.97 -22.94
N LEU A 37 -1.93 36.75 -22.45
CA LEU A 37 -2.25 36.46 -21.05
C LEU A 37 -1.21 35.48 -20.53
N ASN A 38 -0.51 35.85 -19.46
CA ASN A 38 0.41 34.98 -18.76
C ASN A 38 -0.30 34.40 -17.54
N ILE A 39 -0.23 33.08 -17.38
CA ILE A 39 -0.78 32.36 -16.22
C ILE A 39 0.39 31.64 -15.58
N GLU A 40 0.65 31.93 -14.31
CA GLU A 40 1.60 31.17 -13.52
C GLU A 40 0.96 29.82 -13.17
N VAL A 41 1.71 28.74 -13.40
CA VAL A 41 1.24 27.36 -13.17
C VAL A 41 2.23 26.70 -12.23
N GLN A 42 1.74 26.18 -11.12
CA GLN A 42 2.53 25.42 -10.14
C GLN A 42 2.18 23.93 -10.24
N GLY A 43 3.12 23.08 -9.83
CA GLY A 43 2.99 21.62 -9.91
C GLY A 43 3.19 20.95 -8.56
N LEU A 44 2.30 20.00 -8.26
CA LEU A 44 2.38 19.07 -7.14
C LEU A 44 2.80 17.70 -7.67
N LYS A 45 3.88 17.12 -7.16
CA LYS A 45 4.28 15.74 -7.49
C LYS A 45 3.27 14.76 -6.87
N VAL A 46 2.81 13.78 -7.65
CA VAL A 46 1.79 12.80 -7.27
C VAL A 46 2.36 11.39 -7.44
N SER A 47 2.28 10.59 -6.39
CA SER A 47 2.53 9.15 -6.44
C SER A 47 1.24 8.44 -6.89
N PRO A 48 1.24 7.64 -7.97
CA PRO A 48 0.02 7.25 -8.68
C PRO A 48 -0.85 6.22 -7.95
N LEU A 49 -0.23 5.21 -7.33
CA LEU A 49 -0.91 4.14 -6.58
C LEU A 49 -0.28 4.00 -5.20
N ILE A 50 -1.06 4.21 -4.16
CA ILE A 50 -0.54 4.41 -2.80
C ILE A 50 -1.32 3.65 -1.74
N PHE A 51 -0.69 3.40 -0.59
CA PHE A 51 -1.32 3.01 0.67
C PHE A 51 -2.04 4.19 1.30
N LYS A 52 -3.37 4.16 1.27
CA LYS A 52 -4.21 5.21 1.82
C LYS A 52 -4.50 5.02 3.30
N GLU A 53 -4.79 3.81 3.73
CA GLU A 53 -5.10 3.49 5.13
C GLU A 53 -4.65 2.08 5.47
N ILE A 54 -4.01 1.90 6.63
CA ILE A 54 -3.51 0.60 7.07
C ILE A 54 -3.91 0.38 8.53
N TYR A 55 -4.48 -0.79 8.80
CA TYR A 55 -4.80 -1.24 10.15
C TYR A 55 -4.17 -2.61 10.40
N TYR A 56 -3.30 -2.68 11.42
CA TYR A 56 -2.46 -3.86 11.67
C TYR A 56 -2.44 -4.31 13.13
N CYS A 57 -2.75 -3.45 14.10
CA CYS A 57 -2.42 -3.75 15.50
C CYS A 57 -3.38 -4.72 16.19
N GLY A 58 -4.50 -5.05 15.54
CA GLY A 58 -5.59 -5.81 16.13
C GLY A 58 -6.37 -5.01 17.18
N SER A 59 -7.36 -5.67 17.78
CA SER A 59 -8.32 -5.10 18.73
C SER A 59 -8.56 -6.07 19.91
N ARG A 60 -9.29 -5.60 20.94
CA ARG A 60 -9.64 -6.39 22.13
C ARG A 60 -11.15 -6.60 22.23
N PRO A 61 -11.61 -7.86 22.23
CA PRO A 61 -12.99 -8.16 22.57
C PRO A 61 -13.30 -7.93 24.05
N GLU A 62 -14.50 -7.43 24.36
CA GLU A 62 -14.99 -7.32 25.75
C GLU A 62 -15.12 -8.69 26.43
N LYS A 63 -15.43 -9.73 25.64
CA LYS A 63 -15.46 -11.14 26.09
C LYS A 63 -14.08 -11.69 26.51
N GLY A 64 -13.02 -10.90 26.37
CA GLY A 64 -11.64 -11.26 26.70
C GLY A 64 -10.85 -11.80 25.52
N GLY A 65 -9.53 -11.86 25.69
CA GLY A 65 -8.58 -12.27 24.64
C GLY A 65 -8.13 -11.12 23.74
N VAL A 66 -7.75 -11.47 22.52
CA VAL A 66 -7.29 -10.53 21.49
C VAL A 66 -7.87 -10.94 20.13
N TYR A 67 -8.02 -9.98 19.23
CA TYR A 67 -8.44 -10.21 17.85
C TYR A 67 -7.43 -9.54 16.91
N PHE A 68 -6.87 -10.30 15.97
CA PHE A 68 -5.82 -9.84 15.04
C PHE A 68 -6.16 -10.10 13.57
N ARG A 69 -7.41 -10.48 13.29
CA ARG A 69 -7.88 -10.86 11.95
C ARG A 69 -8.56 -9.72 11.22
N ASP A 70 -8.79 -8.61 11.90
CA ASP A 70 -9.35 -7.36 11.42
C ASP A 70 -8.31 -6.49 10.67
N GLN A 71 -7.14 -7.03 10.33
CA GLN A 71 -6.14 -6.28 9.56
C GLN A 71 -6.63 -6.01 8.14
N PHE A 72 -6.43 -4.79 7.65
CA PHE A 72 -6.65 -4.44 6.25
C PHE A 72 -5.63 -3.41 5.75
N TYR A 73 -5.50 -3.37 4.42
CA TYR A 73 -4.65 -2.45 3.67
C TYR A 73 -5.50 -1.84 2.56
N GLU A 74 -5.69 -0.52 2.58
CA GLU A 74 -6.42 0.19 1.56
C GLU A 74 -5.44 0.84 0.58
N ILE A 75 -5.52 0.43 -0.68
CA ILE A 75 -4.78 1.04 -1.79
C ILE A 75 -5.71 2.02 -2.51
N TYR A 76 -5.18 3.17 -2.95
CA TYR A 76 -5.95 4.21 -3.63
C TYR A 76 -5.30 4.62 -4.94
N ASN A 77 -6.10 4.77 -5.99
CA ASN A 77 -5.66 5.42 -7.21
C ASN A 77 -5.66 6.95 -7.02
N ASN A 78 -4.46 7.48 -6.81
CA ASN A 78 -4.18 8.90 -6.61
C ASN A 78 -3.83 9.62 -7.93
N SER A 79 -3.69 8.87 -9.03
CA SER A 79 -3.34 9.36 -10.37
C SER A 79 -4.52 10.03 -11.10
N ALA A 80 -4.23 10.59 -12.28
CA ALA A 80 -5.21 11.21 -13.17
C ALA A 80 -6.01 10.21 -14.04
N ASP A 81 -5.51 8.99 -14.21
CA ASP A 81 -6.02 8.01 -15.17
C ASP A 81 -6.40 6.68 -14.49
N ILE A 82 -7.09 5.81 -15.22
CA ILE A 82 -7.42 4.46 -14.73
C ILE A 82 -6.12 3.64 -14.65
N LEU A 83 -5.90 3.00 -13.50
CA LEU A 83 -4.82 2.04 -13.28
C LEU A 83 -5.40 0.62 -13.26
N TYR A 84 -4.60 -0.38 -13.63
CA TYR A 84 -5.00 -1.79 -13.53
C TYR A 84 -4.20 -2.46 -12.42
N LEU A 85 -4.91 -3.12 -11.49
CA LEU A 85 -4.29 -3.80 -10.34
C LEU A 85 -3.69 -5.15 -10.72
N ASP A 86 -4.14 -5.75 -11.82
CA ASP A 86 -3.70 -7.04 -12.32
C ASP A 86 -2.17 -7.20 -12.30
N GLY A 87 -1.69 -8.21 -11.58
CA GLY A 87 -0.25 -8.51 -11.52
C GLY A 87 0.59 -7.57 -10.68
N ILE A 88 0.02 -6.54 -10.03
CA ILE A 88 0.71 -5.78 -8.98
C ILE A 88 0.93 -6.69 -7.77
N TYR A 89 2.10 -6.59 -7.16
CA TYR A 89 2.50 -7.39 -6.02
C TYR A 89 2.30 -6.63 -4.71
N PHE A 90 2.07 -7.38 -3.63
CA PHE A 90 2.05 -6.91 -2.25
C PHE A 90 3.03 -7.76 -1.43
N ALA A 91 3.88 -7.14 -0.62
CA ALA A 91 4.75 -7.87 0.29
C ALA A 91 4.88 -7.21 1.66
N ASN A 92 5.05 -8.03 2.70
CA ASN A 92 5.66 -7.58 3.95
C ASN A 92 7.17 -7.84 3.93
N LEU A 93 7.97 -6.90 4.42
CA LEU A 93 9.42 -7.03 4.47
C LEU A 93 9.89 -7.70 5.77
N THR A 94 11.11 -8.24 5.73
CA THR A 94 11.81 -8.78 6.89
C THR A 94 12.81 -7.76 7.45
N PRO A 95 13.08 -7.72 8.77
CA PRO A 95 12.42 -8.47 9.84
C PRO A 95 10.93 -8.11 9.98
N GLY A 96 10.05 -9.12 10.12
CA GLY A 96 8.61 -8.90 10.21
C GLY A 96 8.19 -7.95 11.34
N THR A 97 8.92 -7.95 12.46
CA THR A 97 8.85 -6.94 13.52
C THR A 97 10.14 -6.13 13.56
N ALA A 98 10.03 -4.81 13.66
CA ALA A 98 11.18 -3.91 13.72
C ALA A 98 12.15 -4.29 14.85
N THR A 99 13.44 -4.40 14.51
CA THR A 99 14.50 -4.78 15.44
C THR A 99 15.80 -4.08 15.09
N THR A 100 16.61 -3.77 16.09
CA THR A 100 17.98 -3.25 15.89
C THR A 100 18.98 -4.35 15.53
N LYS A 101 18.58 -5.63 15.60
CA LYS A 101 19.35 -6.77 15.09
C LYS A 101 19.14 -6.86 13.58
N LEU A 102 19.84 -6.03 12.85
CA LEU A 102 19.71 -5.93 11.40
C LEU A 102 20.31 -7.16 10.69
N PRO A 103 19.64 -7.71 9.66
CA PRO A 103 20.19 -8.75 8.81
C PRO A 103 21.47 -8.32 8.09
N ILE A 104 22.27 -9.29 7.66
CA ILE A 104 23.36 -9.07 6.71
C ILE A 104 22.93 -9.66 5.37
N TRP A 105 22.95 -8.84 4.32
CA TRP A 105 22.58 -9.24 2.97
C TRP A 105 23.81 -9.44 2.07
N PRO A 106 23.69 -10.18 0.95
CA PRO A 106 24.79 -10.39 0.02
C PRO A 106 25.41 -9.07 -0.46
N GLU A 107 26.74 -8.97 -0.45
CA GLU A 107 27.46 -7.77 -0.91
C GLU A 107 27.14 -7.44 -2.38
N ALA A 108 26.97 -8.47 -3.22
CA ALA A 108 26.61 -8.35 -4.63
C ALA A 108 25.24 -7.67 -4.86
N ASP A 109 24.34 -7.70 -3.87
CA ASP A 109 23.02 -7.07 -3.97
C ASP A 109 23.12 -5.54 -3.85
N GLY A 110 24.21 -5.03 -3.26
CA GLY A 110 24.37 -3.61 -2.94
C GLY A 110 23.16 -3.06 -2.16
N ASN A 111 22.68 -1.88 -2.55
CA ASN A 111 21.49 -1.24 -1.99
C ASN A 111 20.32 -1.25 -2.98
N ASN A 112 20.19 -2.31 -3.79
CA ASN A 112 19.22 -2.34 -4.89
C ASN A 112 17.89 -3.04 -4.54
N TYR A 113 17.79 -3.68 -3.37
CA TYR A 113 16.66 -4.55 -3.02
C TYR A 113 16.09 -4.24 -1.64
N ALA A 114 14.78 -4.38 -1.52
CA ALA A 114 14.09 -4.69 -0.28
C ALA A 114 13.96 -6.22 -0.13
N TYR A 115 13.81 -6.73 1.10
CA TYR A 115 13.81 -8.18 1.36
C TYR A 115 12.44 -8.62 1.90
N GLY A 116 11.65 -9.25 1.05
CA GLY A 116 10.29 -9.70 1.32
C GLY A 116 10.24 -11.01 2.13
N GLU A 117 9.42 -11.02 3.17
CA GLU A 117 9.10 -12.22 3.96
C GLU A 117 8.02 -13.07 3.28
N ARG A 118 6.92 -12.43 2.84
CA ARG A 118 5.87 -13.08 2.06
C ARG A 118 5.44 -12.23 0.86
N VAL A 119 5.38 -12.94 -0.26
CA VAL A 119 4.96 -12.62 -1.64
C VAL A 119 3.46 -12.76 -1.95
N TRP A 120 2.70 -11.71 -2.28
CA TRP A 120 1.37 -11.83 -2.88
C TRP A 120 1.25 -11.02 -4.19
N LYS A 121 0.27 -11.36 -5.02
CA LYS A 121 -0.02 -10.71 -6.30
C LYS A 121 -1.54 -10.60 -6.51
N PHE A 122 -2.01 -9.51 -7.10
CA PHE A 122 -3.37 -9.43 -7.61
C PHE A 122 -3.56 -10.38 -8.82
N PRO A 123 -4.66 -11.16 -8.87
CA PRO A 123 -5.00 -11.95 -10.04
C PRO A 123 -5.35 -11.05 -11.24
N GLY A 124 -5.72 -11.69 -12.36
CA GLY A 124 -6.21 -11.02 -13.56
C GLY A 124 -5.24 -11.09 -14.74
N ASN A 125 -5.78 -10.84 -15.94
CA ASN A 125 -5.10 -10.96 -17.23
C ASN A 125 -4.38 -9.68 -17.68
N GLY A 126 -4.45 -8.61 -16.89
CA GLY A 126 -3.89 -7.30 -17.19
C GLY A 126 -4.94 -6.20 -17.34
N THR A 127 -6.22 -6.57 -17.45
CA THR A 127 -7.33 -5.62 -17.67
C THR A 127 -8.60 -5.90 -16.85
N GLU A 128 -8.57 -6.84 -15.89
CA GLU A 128 -9.75 -7.31 -15.16
C GLU A 128 -10.11 -6.41 -13.97
N TYR A 129 -9.12 -5.84 -13.29
CA TYR A 129 -9.31 -5.07 -12.06
C TYR A 129 -8.88 -3.60 -12.25
N PRO A 130 -9.61 -2.80 -13.06
CA PRO A 130 -9.37 -1.38 -13.19
C PRO A 130 -9.72 -0.65 -11.89
N LEU A 131 -8.91 0.34 -11.52
CA LEU A 131 -9.14 1.26 -10.42
C LEU A 131 -9.14 2.67 -11.01
N ALA A 132 -10.29 3.35 -11.01
CA ALA A 132 -10.41 4.71 -11.53
C ALA A 132 -9.86 5.75 -10.53
N PRO A 133 -9.51 6.97 -10.97
CA PRO A 133 -9.11 8.04 -10.07
C PRO A 133 -10.13 8.24 -8.94
N GLY A 134 -9.67 8.16 -7.70
CA GLY A 134 -10.53 8.27 -6.53
C GLY A 134 -11.17 6.98 -6.02
N GLU A 135 -10.94 5.86 -6.68
CA GLU A 135 -11.34 4.54 -6.18
C GLU A 135 -10.26 3.94 -5.25
N SER A 136 -10.73 3.15 -4.29
CA SER A 136 -9.90 2.35 -3.40
C SER A 136 -10.12 0.87 -3.61
N CYS A 137 -9.05 0.09 -3.46
CA CYS A 137 -9.09 -1.36 -3.32
C CYS A 137 -8.60 -1.74 -1.93
N ILE A 138 -9.44 -2.43 -1.16
CA ILE A 138 -9.14 -2.90 0.19
C ILE A 138 -8.79 -4.38 0.14
N ILE A 139 -7.64 -4.72 0.72
CA ILE A 139 -7.21 -6.09 0.93
C ILE A 139 -7.23 -6.40 2.42
N SER A 140 -8.06 -7.34 2.85
CA SER A 140 -8.17 -7.76 4.24
C SER A 140 -7.39 -9.05 4.52
N GLN A 141 -6.91 -9.26 5.75
CA GLN A 141 -6.40 -10.58 6.16
C GLN A 141 -7.51 -11.64 6.09
N PHE A 142 -8.72 -11.25 6.49
CA PHE A 142 -9.93 -12.07 6.50
C PHE A 142 -11.12 -11.14 6.24
N ALA A 143 -11.71 -11.17 5.04
CA ALA A 143 -12.72 -10.19 4.61
C ALA A 143 -14.12 -10.54 5.13
N ALA A 144 -14.32 -10.47 6.44
CA ALA A 144 -15.60 -10.78 7.09
C ALA A 144 -16.12 -9.63 7.95
N ASN A 145 -17.38 -9.71 8.36
CA ASN A 145 -17.91 -8.81 9.38
C ASN A 145 -17.35 -9.17 10.75
N HIS A 146 -16.24 -8.54 11.12
CA HIS A 146 -15.55 -8.75 12.39
C HIS A 146 -16.38 -8.37 13.62
N GLN A 147 -17.42 -7.55 13.45
CA GLN A 147 -18.28 -7.06 14.54
C GLN A 147 -19.34 -8.07 14.98
N LEU A 148 -19.41 -9.25 14.32
CA LEU A 148 -20.24 -10.35 14.79
C LEU A 148 -19.76 -10.88 16.15
N ASP A 149 -20.69 -11.33 16.99
CA ASP A 149 -20.42 -11.87 18.35
C ASP A 149 -19.39 -13.02 18.36
N ILE A 150 -19.37 -13.83 17.30
CA ILE A 150 -18.42 -14.94 17.13
C ILE A 150 -16.97 -14.44 16.98
N TYR A 151 -16.78 -13.21 16.52
CA TYR A 151 -15.48 -12.57 16.29
C TYR A 151 -15.18 -11.54 17.38
N ASN A 152 -15.30 -10.25 17.06
CA ASN A 152 -15.07 -9.15 17.99
C ASN A 152 -16.06 -7.99 17.73
N PRO A 153 -17.15 -7.88 18.50
CA PRO A 153 -18.08 -6.76 18.42
C PRO A 153 -17.44 -5.37 18.59
N GLN A 154 -16.26 -5.29 19.23
CA GLN A 154 -15.49 -4.06 19.39
C GLN A 154 -14.49 -3.80 18.25
N SER A 155 -14.50 -4.61 17.20
CA SER A 155 -13.69 -4.36 15.99
C SER A 155 -14.11 -3.03 15.35
N PRO A 156 -13.15 -2.17 14.94
CA PRO A 156 -13.47 -0.87 14.38
C PRO A 156 -14.16 -0.93 13.01
N ILE A 157 -14.04 -2.07 12.30
CA ILE A 157 -14.54 -2.23 10.93
C ILE A 157 -15.32 -3.53 10.72
N ASP A 158 -16.21 -3.49 9.73
CA ASP A 158 -16.78 -4.64 9.04
C ASP A 158 -16.00 -4.82 7.72
N GLY A 159 -15.18 -5.88 7.64
CA GLY A 159 -14.31 -6.16 6.51
C GLY A 159 -15.01 -6.86 5.33
N SER A 160 -16.31 -7.20 5.45
CA SER A 160 -17.04 -8.02 4.47
C SER A 160 -17.21 -7.39 3.09
N SER A 161 -16.96 -6.08 2.96
CA SER A 161 -17.00 -5.37 1.67
C SER A 161 -15.62 -5.17 1.05
N SER A 162 -14.57 -5.79 1.58
CA SER A 162 -13.21 -5.68 1.01
C SER A 162 -13.19 -6.25 -0.40
N GLU A 163 -12.49 -5.58 -1.32
CA GLU A 163 -12.33 -6.08 -2.69
C GLU A 163 -11.58 -7.42 -2.73
N PHE A 164 -10.51 -7.53 -1.94
CA PHE A 164 -9.64 -8.70 -1.90
C PHE A 164 -9.39 -9.18 -0.47
N GLU A 165 -8.94 -10.43 -0.35
CA GLU A 165 -8.40 -10.97 0.89
C GLU A 165 -7.17 -11.87 0.72
N PHE A 166 -6.43 -12.02 1.81
CA PHE A 166 -5.29 -12.94 1.92
C PHE A 166 -5.74 -14.31 2.45
N ASN A 167 -6.70 -14.94 1.78
CA ASN A 167 -7.20 -16.25 2.15
C ASN A 167 -6.06 -17.28 2.24
N MET A 168 -6.03 -18.03 3.35
CA MET A 168 -5.08 -19.12 3.60
C MET A 168 -5.80 -20.44 3.95
N ASN A 169 -7.06 -20.57 3.56
CA ASN A 169 -7.91 -21.74 3.77
C ASN A 169 -7.99 -22.19 5.23
N ASN A 170 -8.11 -21.22 6.15
CA ASN A 170 -8.24 -21.51 7.57
C ASN A 170 -9.61 -22.14 7.86
N PRO A 171 -9.70 -23.35 8.43
CA PRO A 171 -10.99 -24.01 8.63
C PRO A 171 -11.92 -23.29 9.61
N ASN A 172 -11.37 -22.46 10.50
CA ASN A 172 -12.16 -21.70 11.49
C ASN A 172 -12.45 -20.25 11.08
N PHE A 173 -11.72 -19.75 10.07
CA PHE A 173 -11.86 -18.40 9.52
C PHE A 173 -11.75 -18.55 7.99
N PRO A 174 -12.77 -19.17 7.37
CA PRO A 174 -12.68 -19.68 6.01
C PRO A 174 -12.70 -18.56 4.97
N ASP A 175 -12.46 -18.94 3.74
CA ASP A 175 -12.69 -18.13 2.53
C ASP A 175 -14.03 -17.36 2.59
N GLN A 176 -14.02 -16.08 2.20
CA GLN A 176 -15.18 -15.19 2.17
C GLN A 176 -15.56 -14.83 0.72
N ALA A 177 -16.44 -13.84 0.55
CA ALA A 177 -16.89 -13.44 -0.79
C ALA A 177 -15.90 -12.51 -1.53
N ALA A 178 -14.94 -11.92 -0.79
CA ALA A 178 -13.87 -11.12 -1.38
C ALA A 178 -13.00 -11.97 -2.29
N TYR A 179 -12.35 -11.35 -3.28
CA TYR A 179 -11.50 -12.10 -4.19
C TYR A 179 -10.17 -12.48 -3.53
N ASP A 180 -9.64 -13.65 -3.87
CA ASP A 180 -8.37 -14.12 -3.31
C ASP A 180 -7.14 -13.46 -3.95
N MET A 181 -6.24 -12.97 -3.11
CA MET A 181 -4.87 -12.64 -3.52
C MET A 181 -4.10 -13.91 -3.90
N GLN A 182 -3.31 -13.85 -4.97
CA GLN A 182 -2.46 -14.97 -5.39
C GLN A 182 -1.18 -15.02 -4.54
N HIS A 183 -0.94 -16.14 -3.86
CA HIS A 183 0.32 -16.36 -3.15
C HIS A 183 1.47 -16.57 -4.14
N VAL A 184 2.60 -15.91 -3.88
CA VAL A 184 3.78 -15.92 -4.77
C VAL A 184 4.99 -16.56 -4.09
N PHE A 185 5.28 -16.17 -2.85
CA PHE A 185 6.52 -16.55 -2.17
C PHE A 185 6.36 -16.62 -0.65
N TYR A 186 6.85 -17.69 -0.04
CA TYR A 186 7.15 -17.74 1.40
C TYR A 186 8.27 -18.74 1.66
N GLN A 187 9.34 -18.30 2.36
CA GLN A 187 10.48 -19.16 2.71
C GLN A 187 11.10 -19.92 1.51
N GLY A 188 11.20 -19.26 0.35
CA GLY A 188 11.82 -19.85 -0.85
C GLY A 188 10.88 -20.72 -1.69
N LYS A 189 9.58 -20.69 -1.41
CA LYS A 189 8.58 -21.59 -1.99
C LYS A 189 7.34 -20.86 -2.48
N ALA A 190 6.67 -21.42 -3.49
CA ALA A 190 5.40 -20.92 -4.00
C ALA A 190 4.20 -21.34 -3.13
N GLU A 191 4.33 -22.38 -2.32
CA GLU A 191 3.25 -22.84 -1.44
C GLU A 191 3.03 -21.88 -0.25
N MET A 192 1.77 -21.71 0.16
CA MET A 192 1.39 -20.89 1.32
C MET A 192 2.07 -21.32 2.64
N GLY A 193 2.42 -22.61 2.75
CA GLY A 193 3.00 -23.22 3.94
C GLY A 193 1.96 -23.58 5.00
N SER A 194 2.40 -23.74 6.24
CA SER A 194 1.54 -24.19 7.36
C SER A 194 0.92 -23.05 8.18
N ILE A 195 1.26 -21.79 7.89
CA ILE A 195 0.76 -20.65 8.65
C ILE A 195 -0.71 -20.42 8.26
N PRO A 196 -1.66 -20.42 9.22
CA PRO A 196 -3.09 -20.46 8.90
C PRO A 196 -3.72 -19.07 8.66
N GLN A 197 -2.92 -18.02 8.56
CA GLN A 197 -3.37 -16.65 8.31
C GLN A 197 -2.18 -15.79 7.86
N TYR A 198 -2.46 -14.68 7.19
CA TYR A 198 -1.44 -13.70 6.85
C TYR A 198 -1.40 -12.57 7.89
N LEU A 199 -0.99 -12.90 9.11
CA LEU A 199 -0.78 -11.91 10.17
C LEU A 199 0.56 -11.21 9.97
N THR A 200 0.51 -9.97 9.50
CA THR A 200 1.67 -9.08 9.61
C THR A 200 1.82 -8.61 11.07
N SER A 201 2.98 -8.06 11.43
CA SER A 201 3.26 -7.76 12.83
C SER A 201 2.24 -6.76 13.43
N VAL A 202 1.57 -7.17 14.51
CA VAL A 202 0.71 -6.28 15.30
C VAL A 202 1.46 -5.11 15.95
N PHE A 203 2.79 -5.16 15.97
CA PHE A 203 3.67 -4.07 16.38
C PHE A 203 4.01 -3.10 15.23
N GLY A 204 3.48 -3.31 14.03
CA GLY A 204 3.84 -2.56 12.82
C GLY A 204 4.75 -3.39 11.91
N GLY A 205 4.26 -3.70 10.71
CA GLY A 205 5.01 -4.30 9.60
C GLY A 205 5.63 -3.26 8.66
N ALA A 206 6.45 -3.73 7.73
CA ALA A 206 6.93 -2.94 6.59
C ALA A 206 6.22 -3.46 5.36
N TYR A 207 5.52 -2.58 4.65
CA TYR A 207 4.63 -2.97 3.55
C TYR A 207 5.13 -2.34 2.25
N VAL A 208 5.08 -3.09 1.16
CA VAL A 208 5.36 -2.57 -0.18
C VAL A 208 4.32 -3.08 -1.17
N ILE A 209 3.92 -2.21 -2.09
CA ILE A 209 3.29 -2.61 -3.35
C ILE A 209 4.25 -2.31 -4.50
N PHE A 210 4.37 -3.24 -5.44
CA PHE A 210 5.35 -3.11 -6.52
C PHE A 210 4.88 -3.75 -7.82
N ARG A 211 5.39 -3.25 -8.94
CA ARG A 211 5.04 -3.72 -10.28
C ARG A 211 6.28 -4.16 -11.02
N VAL A 212 6.28 -5.39 -11.50
CA VAL A 212 7.29 -5.87 -12.45
C VAL A 212 6.92 -5.32 -13.83
N PRO A 213 7.81 -4.58 -14.51
CA PRO A 213 7.53 -4.06 -15.85
C PRO A 213 7.24 -5.17 -16.85
N GLU A 214 6.37 -4.89 -17.83
CA GLU A 214 6.09 -5.83 -18.92
C GLU A 214 7.39 -6.19 -19.65
N GLY A 215 7.60 -7.48 -19.92
CA GLY A 215 8.84 -7.98 -20.51
C GLY A 215 10.02 -8.15 -19.56
N GLU A 216 10.00 -7.62 -18.33
CA GLU A 216 10.99 -7.96 -17.30
C GLU A 216 10.55 -9.22 -16.53
N ALA A 217 11.50 -10.09 -16.17
CA ALA A 217 11.23 -11.28 -15.37
C ALA A 217 11.66 -11.06 -13.91
N TRP A 218 10.83 -11.54 -12.98
CA TRP A 218 11.14 -11.58 -11.56
C TRP A 218 10.47 -12.81 -10.93
N ASP A 219 11.28 -13.79 -10.53
CA ASP A 219 10.80 -15.05 -9.94
C ASP A 219 11.61 -15.37 -8.67
N PRO A 220 11.15 -14.94 -7.49
CA PRO A 220 11.87 -15.17 -6.24
C PRO A 220 11.82 -16.64 -5.78
N VAL A 221 11.06 -17.52 -6.43
CA VAL A 221 10.97 -18.94 -6.05
C VAL A 221 12.03 -19.75 -6.79
N ASN A 222 12.11 -19.59 -8.11
CA ASN A 222 12.95 -20.44 -8.97
C ASN A 222 14.28 -19.78 -9.35
N ASP A 223 14.37 -18.45 -9.42
CA ASP A 223 15.65 -17.76 -9.63
C ASP A 223 16.37 -17.58 -8.29
N GLU A 224 17.44 -18.36 -8.08
CA GLU A 224 18.30 -18.26 -6.90
C GLU A 224 18.92 -16.85 -6.72
N ASN A 225 19.03 -16.05 -7.80
CA ASN A 225 19.50 -14.67 -7.66
C ASN A 225 18.45 -13.74 -7.04
N MET A 226 17.16 -14.13 -7.06
CA MET A 226 16.03 -13.35 -6.54
C MET A 226 15.58 -13.78 -5.13
N LYS A 227 16.35 -14.63 -4.45
CA LYS A 227 16.15 -14.95 -3.03
C LYS A 227 17.47 -15.05 -2.27
N THR A 228 17.42 -14.89 -0.95
CA THR A 228 18.59 -15.07 -0.08
C THR A 228 18.16 -15.43 1.34
N THR A 229 19.07 -16.02 2.12
CA THR A 229 18.94 -16.09 3.57
C THR A 229 19.58 -14.85 4.23
N ASP A 230 19.31 -14.63 5.51
CA ASP A 230 20.05 -13.66 6.33
C ASP A 230 21.45 -14.21 6.63
N LEU A 231 22.48 -13.61 6.05
CA LEU A 231 23.86 -14.09 6.14
C LEU A 231 24.46 -13.94 7.55
N SER A 232 23.83 -13.16 8.45
CA SER A 232 24.22 -13.12 9.86
C SER A 232 23.88 -14.44 10.60
N LYS A 233 23.06 -15.30 9.99
CA LYS A 233 22.61 -16.58 10.52
C LYS A 233 23.03 -17.71 9.58
N PRO A 234 24.29 -18.21 9.67
CA PRO A 234 24.86 -19.15 8.68
C PRO A 234 24.13 -20.49 8.57
N ASN A 235 23.36 -20.88 9.58
CA ASN A 235 22.57 -22.12 9.59
C ASN A 235 21.07 -21.89 9.28
N SER A 236 20.69 -20.67 8.87
CA SER A 236 19.30 -20.36 8.52
C SER A 236 18.92 -21.02 7.20
N ASN A 237 17.74 -21.62 7.17
CA ASN A 237 17.08 -22.10 5.95
C ASN A 237 15.84 -21.26 5.61
N VAL A 238 15.73 -20.06 6.18
CA VAL A 238 14.65 -19.11 5.90
C VAL A 238 15.09 -18.19 4.79
N TYR A 239 14.47 -18.34 3.62
CA TYR A 239 14.70 -17.51 2.45
C TYR A 239 13.74 -16.32 2.39
N TYR A 240 14.25 -15.21 1.88
CA TYR A 240 13.55 -13.95 1.63
C TYR A 240 13.64 -13.59 0.17
N ALA A 241 12.57 -13.02 -0.39
CA ALA A 241 12.51 -12.57 -1.77
C ALA A 241 13.25 -11.24 -1.92
N LYS A 242 14.14 -11.13 -2.90
CA LYS A 242 14.78 -9.85 -3.24
C LYS A 242 13.85 -9.05 -4.14
N ILE A 243 13.25 -8.00 -3.60
CA ILE A 243 12.33 -7.10 -4.31
C ILE A 243 13.13 -5.91 -4.83
N PRO A 244 13.31 -5.74 -6.15
CA PRO A 244 14.04 -4.61 -6.69
C PRO A 244 13.39 -3.30 -6.26
N ILE A 245 14.18 -2.40 -5.67
CA ILE A 245 13.70 -1.07 -5.22
C ILE A 245 13.07 -0.31 -6.38
N LYS A 246 13.63 -0.45 -7.60
CA LYS A 246 13.09 0.14 -8.82
C LYS A 246 11.69 -0.38 -9.21
N TYR A 247 11.13 -1.40 -8.58
CA TYR A 247 9.78 -1.86 -8.90
C TYR A 247 8.73 -1.33 -7.93
N VAL A 248 9.15 -0.80 -6.79
CA VAL A 248 8.24 -0.38 -5.72
C VAL A 248 7.47 0.86 -6.14
N LEU A 249 6.15 0.78 -6.01
CA LEU A 249 5.21 1.88 -6.25
C LEU A 249 5.04 2.71 -4.98
N ASP A 250 4.90 2.05 -3.83
CA ASP A 250 4.76 2.70 -2.52
C ASP A 250 5.26 1.77 -1.40
N ALA A 251 5.76 2.36 -0.32
CA ALA A 251 6.28 1.67 0.85
C ALA A 251 5.91 2.37 2.16
N VAL A 252 5.55 1.60 3.18
CA VAL A 252 5.19 2.13 4.51
C VAL A 252 5.92 1.36 5.60
N GLU A 253 6.69 2.08 6.42
CA GLU A 253 7.46 1.57 7.55
C GLU A 253 6.71 1.78 8.87
N ALA A 254 5.79 0.87 9.23
CA ALA A 254 5.17 0.88 10.55
C ALA A 254 6.06 0.18 11.59
N VAL A 255 6.16 0.72 12.81
CA VAL A 255 7.01 0.20 13.90
C VAL A 255 6.28 0.31 15.25
N ASN A 256 6.89 -0.23 16.31
CA ASN A 256 6.26 -0.31 17.63
C ASN A 256 5.81 1.07 18.16
N ASN A 257 6.73 2.04 18.11
CA ASN A 257 6.59 3.41 18.60
C ASN A 257 7.77 4.26 18.09
N GLU A 258 7.78 5.55 18.44
CA GLU A 258 8.79 6.54 18.02
C GLU A 258 10.25 6.15 18.31
N SER A 259 10.50 5.26 19.28
CA SER A 259 11.87 4.84 19.64
C SER A 259 12.53 3.94 18.59
N LYS A 260 11.80 3.49 17.57
CA LYS A 260 12.25 2.48 16.60
C LYS A 260 12.79 3.05 15.29
N MET A 261 13.21 4.32 15.26
CA MET A 261 13.81 4.92 14.06
C MET A 261 15.08 4.20 13.58
N ASN A 262 15.82 3.55 14.48
CA ASN A 262 17.07 2.84 14.18
C ASN A 262 16.84 1.35 13.85
N ALA A 263 15.58 0.94 13.67
CA ALA A 263 15.16 -0.42 13.43
C ALA A 263 14.40 -0.57 12.09
N LYS A 264 14.64 0.36 11.16
CA LYS A 264 14.06 0.38 9.81
C LYS A 264 14.49 -0.83 8.99
N ARG A 265 13.60 -1.27 8.11
CA ARG A 265 13.80 -2.34 7.11
C ARG A 265 13.26 -2.00 5.72
N VAL A 266 12.50 -0.91 5.59
CA VAL A 266 12.24 -0.28 4.29
C VAL A 266 13.48 0.54 3.90
N PRO A 267 14.02 0.37 2.67
CA PRO A 267 15.07 1.22 2.14
C PRO A 267 14.70 2.71 2.21
N GLY A 268 15.64 3.56 2.66
CA GLY A 268 15.37 4.99 2.91
C GLY A 268 14.88 5.80 1.71
N VAL A 269 15.16 5.35 0.49
CA VAL A 269 14.67 5.97 -0.75
C VAL A 269 13.18 5.72 -1.01
N LEU A 270 12.64 4.66 -0.41
CA LEU A 270 11.22 4.28 -0.51
C LEU A 270 10.43 4.84 0.68
N ASP A 271 11.02 4.80 1.88
CA ASP A 271 10.47 5.46 3.07
C ASP A 271 11.62 5.93 3.97
N ALA A 272 11.78 7.24 4.13
CA ALA A 272 12.82 7.83 4.96
C ALA A 272 12.51 7.77 6.47
N GLY A 273 11.25 7.56 6.84
CA GLY A 273 10.77 7.67 8.21
C GLY A 273 10.23 6.38 8.81
N ILE A 274 9.40 6.57 9.84
CA ILE A 274 8.64 5.53 10.54
C ILE A 274 7.25 6.06 10.91
N THR A 275 6.26 5.18 10.96
CA THR A 275 4.94 5.46 11.53
C THR A 275 4.55 4.41 12.58
N TRP A 276 3.58 4.69 13.44
CA TRP A 276 3.22 3.80 14.55
C TRP A 276 1.85 4.12 15.12
N VAL A 277 1.28 3.18 15.90
CA VAL A 277 0.12 3.43 16.77
C VAL A 277 0.48 3.33 18.26
N GLY A 278 1.72 2.97 18.60
CA GLY A 278 2.27 3.02 19.96
C GLY A 278 1.91 1.83 20.86
N ALA A 279 0.93 1.01 20.47
CA ALA A 279 0.46 -0.15 21.23
C ALA A 279 -0.06 -1.27 20.32
N THR A 280 -0.10 -2.49 20.84
CA THR A 280 -0.80 -3.61 20.18
C THR A 280 -2.21 -3.76 20.74
N TYR A 281 -3.14 -4.20 19.91
CA TYR A 281 -4.52 -4.49 20.27
C TYR A 281 -5.29 -3.27 20.81
N CYS A 282 -4.98 -2.08 20.30
CA CYS A 282 -5.69 -0.84 20.66
C CYS A 282 -6.80 -0.47 19.68
N GLY A 283 -7.00 -1.23 18.59
CA GLY A 283 -8.04 -0.92 17.59
C GLY A 283 -7.79 0.37 16.82
N LEU A 284 -6.52 0.79 16.69
CA LEU A 284 -6.12 2.01 16.00
C LEU A 284 -5.26 1.68 14.77
N GLY A 285 -5.37 2.51 13.74
CA GLY A 285 -4.61 2.40 12.50
C GLY A 285 -3.82 3.67 12.18
N ILE A 286 -3.35 3.72 10.94
CA ILE A 286 -2.68 4.88 10.35
C ILE A 286 -3.42 5.27 9.05
N ALA A 287 -3.66 6.55 8.84
CA ALA A 287 -4.32 7.07 7.63
C ALA A 287 -3.44 8.12 6.96
N ARG A 288 -3.27 8.01 5.65
CA ARG A 288 -2.46 8.95 4.88
C ARG A 288 -3.13 10.31 4.85
N LYS A 289 -2.34 11.37 5.03
CA LYS A 289 -2.80 12.76 5.01
C LYS A 289 -3.21 13.18 3.60
N LEU A 290 -4.09 14.16 3.53
CA LEU A 290 -4.42 14.83 2.28
C LEU A 290 -3.29 15.80 1.92
N SER A 291 -3.00 15.95 0.62
CA SER A 291 -2.20 17.09 0.14
C SER A 291 -3.01 18.36 0.33
N THR A 292 -2.43 19.37 0.97
CA THR A 292 -3.11 20.65 1.26
C THR A 292 -2.37 21.83 0.65
N ASP A 293 -3.11 22.92 0.41
CA ASP A 293 -2.52 24.23 0.10
C ASP A 293 -1.88 24.88 1.35
N GLU A 294 -1.32 26.08 1.20
CA GLU A 294 -0.68 26.81 2.30
C GLU A 294 -1.64 27.16 3.44
N GLU A 295 -2.94 27.30 3.14
CA GLU A 295 -4.01 27.55 4.09
C GLU A 295 -4.53 26.27 4.79
N GLY A 296 -4.06 25.10 4.37
CA GLY A 296 -4.46 23.81 4.93
C GLY A 296 -5.74 23.22 4.34
N ASN A 297 -6.24 23.75 3.22
CA ASN A 297 -7.39 23.17 2.52
C ASN A 297 -6.92 22.00 1.64
N PRO A 298 -7.70 20.90 1.55
CA PRO A 298 -7.38 19.80 0.66
C PRO A 298 -7.31 20.23 -0.81
N ILE A 299 -6.24 19.87 -1.49
CA ILE A 299 -6.11 20.04 -2.93
C ILE A 299 -7.00 18.98 -3.61
N ILE A 300 -7.97 19.44 -4.40
CA ILE A 300 -8.87 18.59 -5.17
C ILE A 300 -8.38 18.48 -6.61
N ARG A 301 -8.41 17.27 -7.16
CA ARG A 301 -8.24 17.04 -8.60
C ARG A 301 -9.52 17.43 -9.31
N GLU A 302 -9.51 18.60 -9.95
CA GLU A 302 -10.71 19.21 -10.55
C GLU A 302 -11.34 18.34 -11.65
N GLU A 303 -10.53 17.57 -12.39
CA GLU A 303 -11.02 16.71 -13.49
C GLU A 303 -11.96 15.60 -13.00
N THR A 304 -11.79 15.15 -11.75
CA THR A 304 -12.46 13.97 -11.20
C THR A 304 -13.23 14.28 -9.91
N GLY A 305 -13.00 15.45 -9.31
CA GLY A 305 -13.56 15.85 -8.02
C GLY A 305 -13.06 14.98 -6.86
N THR A 306 -11.83 14.49 -6.94
CA THR A 306 -11.27 13.52 -5.97
C THR A 306 -10.12 14.13 -5.18
N TYR A 307 -9.92 13.63 -3.96
CA TYR A 307 -8.80 14.03 -3.11
C TYR A 307 -7.45 13.58 -3.70
N ILE A 308 -6.41 14.35 -3.41
CA ILE A 308 -5.01 13.93 -3.62
C ILE A 308 -4.39 13.67 -2.24
N TYR A 309 -3.84 12.48 -2.03
CA TYR A 309 -3.15 12.10 -0.80
C TYR A 309 -1.66 12.46 -0.87
N GLN A 310 -1.13 12.94 0.25
CA GLN A 310 0.27 13.32 0.41
C GLN A 310 1.17 12.08 0.40
N ASP A 311 2.24 12.13 -0.38
CA ASP A 311 3.29 11.11 -0.38
C ASP A 311 4.64 11.79 -0.60
N THR A 312 5.47 11.82 0.45
CA THR A 312 6.82 12.40 0.44
C THR A 312 7.89 11.31 0.60
N ASN A 313 7.50 10.03 0.47
CA ASN A 313 8.30 8.87 0.84
C ASN A 313 8.80 8.99 2.29
N ASN A 314 7.96 9.48 3.22
CA ASN A 314 8.30 9.57 4.64
C ASN A 314 7.06 9.33 5.51
N SER A 315 6.92 8.11 6.02
CA SER A 315 5.75 7.73 6.81
C SER A 315 5.58 8.52 8.12
N THR A 316 6.64 9.15 8.64
CA THR A 316 6.52 10.04 9.81
C THR A 316 5.70 11.28 9.49
N ASP A 317 5.80 11.77 8.26
CA ASP A 317 5.18 13.01 7.80
C ASP A 317 3.85 12.75 7.10
N ASP A 318 3.76 11.64 6.35
CA ASP A 318 2.64 11.36 5.44
C ASP A 318 1.41 10.73 6.14
N PHE A 319 1.57 10.16 7.33
CA PHE A 319 0.47 9.46 8.03
C PHE A 319 0.04 10.15 9.32
N GLU A 320 -1.28 10.31 9.48
CA GLU A 320 -1.92 10.45 10.77
C GLU A 320 -1.85 9.13 11.54
N ARG A 321 -1.47 9.22 12.82
CA ARG A 321 -1.19 8.07 13.68
C ARG A 321 -2.27 7.87 14.72
N GLY A 322 -2.60 6.61 15.02
CA GLY A 322 -3.53 6.28 16.10
C GLY A 322 -4.98 6.68 15.80
N VAL A 323 -5.38 6.67 14.52
CA VAL A 323 -6.75 6.96 14.12
C VAL A 323 -7.64 5.73 14.32
N VAL A 324 -8.92 5.92 14.60
CA VAL A 324 -9.90 4.81 14.52
C VAL A 324 -10.00 4.39 13.04
N PRO A 325 -9.74 3.11 12.69
CA PRO A 325 -9.76 2.66 11.30
C PRO A 325 -11.12 2.88 10.62
N VAL A 326 -11.10 3.36 9.38
CA VAL A 326 -12.29 3.58 8.55
C VAL A 326 -11.99 3.12 7.13
N MET A 327 -12.68 2.08 6.68
CA MET A 327 -12.62 1.66 5.27
C MET A 327 -13.25 2.72 4.38
N ARG A 328 -12.56 3.09 3.29
CA ARG A 328 -12.98 4.11 2.31
C ARG A 328 -13.19 5.50 2.90
N ARG A 329 -12.38 5.87 3.89
CA ARG A 329 -12.36 7.22 4.50
C ARG A 329 -12.33 8.33 3.44
N ASN A 330 -12.99 9.46 3.72
CA ASN A 330 -13.11 10.64 2.86
C ASN A 330 -13.81 10.37 1.52
N GLY A 331 -14.71 9.39 1.47
CA GLY A 331 -15.53 9.13 0.29
C GLY A 331 -14.76 8.51 -0.87
N ALA A 332 -13.72 7.72 -0.57
CA ALA A 332 -13.08 6.91 -1.60
C ALA A 332 -14.11 5.93 -2.18
N LYS A 333 -14.13 5.84 -3.51
CA LYS A 333 -15.17 5.09 -4.22
C LYS A 333 -14.83 3.60 -4.23
N MET A 334 -15.86 2.77 -4.17
CA MET A 334 -15.76 1.32 -4.38
C MET A 334 -15.73 1.07 -5.90
N PRO A 335 -14.81 0.23 -6.41
CA PRO A 335 -14.77 -0.11 -7.82
C PRO A 335 -15.99 -0.94 -8.22
N SER A 336 -16.43 -0.76 -9.47
CA SER A 336 -17.64 -1.41 -10.02
C SER A 336 -17.60 -2.95 -10.05
N TRP A 337 -16.43 -3.55 -9.91
CA TRP A 337 -16.23 -5.01 -9.90
C TRP A 337 -16.23 -5.61 -8.48
N ASN A 338 -16.44 -4.82 -7.43
CA ASN A 338 -16.53 -5.35 -6.07
C ASN A 338 -17.63 -6.42 -5.99
N HIS A 339 -17.34 -7.53 -5.30
CA HIS A 339 -18.21 -8.70 -5.20
C HIS A 339 -19.60 -8.46 -4.57
N THR A 340 -19.84 -7.30 -3.96
CA THR A 340 -21.13 -6.91 -3.36
C THR A 340 -22.08 -6.19 -4.31
N LEU A 341 -21.60 -5.76 -5.48
CA LEU A 341 -22.36 -5.07 -6.53
C LEU A 341 -22.87 -6.10 -7.56
#